data_AF-A0A0N8K4B5-F1
#
_entry.id   AF-A0A0N8K4B5-F1
#
_cell.length_a   1.000
_cell.length_b   1.000
_cell.length_c   1.000
_cell.angle_alpha   90.00
_cell.angle_beta   90.00
_cell.angle_gamma   90.00
#
_symmetry.space_group_name_H-M   'P 1'
#
loop_
_entity.id
_entity.type
_entity.pdbx_description
1 polymer ?
#
loop_
_entity_poly.entity_id
_entity_poly.type
_entity_poly.pdbx_seq_one_letter_code
_entity_poly.pdbx_strand_id
1 'polypeptide(L)'
;MRRRKPFSPPPPNRARSDRAHARLYAFWRTLPAYATLSPHAKVLLAELLMAYRPESHNAFELSDAFTAAHLGVCPNTARKAIFELVERGWIEIERDGGTTGKKAHRKRIVSLSCFQTEVRSAQPGRYEFWKEPGVTKAKLRPILRPWVGET
;
A
#
# COMPACT_ATOMS: atom_id res chain seq x y z
N MET A 1 -21.88 -57.67 9.74
CA MET A 1 -22.36 -56.27 9.87
C MET A 1 -21.18 -55.33 10.12
N ARG A 2 -20.77 -54.49 9.16
CA ARG A 2 -19.74 -53.45 9.38
C ARG A 2 -20.42 -52.13 9.75
N ARG A 3 -20.20 -51.65 10.98
CA ARG A 3 -20.66 -50.32 11.43
C ARG A 3 -20.03 -49.25 10.55
N ARG A 4 -20.84 -48.44 9.87
CA ARG A 4 -20.38 -47.24 9.17
C ARG A 4 -19.85 -46.26 10.23
N LYS A 5 -18.62 -45.77 10.06
CA LYS A 5 -18.10 -44.68 10.90
C LYS A 5 -19.01 -43.46 10.74
N PRO A 6 -19.31 -42.72 11.82
CA PRO A 6 -20.07 -41.47 11.70
C PRO A 6 -19.30 -40.49 10.81
N PHE A 7 -20.03 -39.76 9.97
CA PHE A 7 -19.47 -38.71 9.13
C PHE A 7 -18.92 -37.60 10.04
N SER A 8 -17.59 -37.47 10.11
CA SER A 8 -16.96 -36.27 10.64
C SER A 8 -16.81 -35.26 9.50
N PRO A 9 -17.29 -34.02 9.66
CA PRO A 9 -17.00 -32.98 8.68
C PRO A 9 -15.48 -32.78 8.60
N PRO A 10 -14.93 -32.48 7.40
CA PRO A 10 -13.51 -32.21 7.28
C PRO A 10 -13.15 -31.03 8.18
N PRO A 11 -11.96 -31.04 8.80
CA PRO A 11 -11.50 -29.92 9.62
C PRO A 11 -11.56 -28.62 8.80
N PRO A 12 -11.88 -27.47 9.41
CA PRO A 12 -11.91 -26.20 8.70
C PRO A 12 -10.55 -26.01 8.01
N ASN A 13 -10.59 -25.67 6.73
CA ASN A 13 -9.44 -25.62 5.85
C ASN A 13 -8.46 -24.52 6.28
N ARG A 14 -7.54 -24.85 7.21
CA ARG A 14 -6.46 -23.96 7.68
C ARG A 14 -5.56 -23.47 6.54
N ALA A 15 -5.56 -24.13 5.38
CA ALA A 15 -4.76 -23.70 4.23
C ALA A 15 -5.21 -22.37 3.59
N ARG A 16 -6.40 -21.84 3.94
CA ARG A 16 -6.82 -20.50 3.47
C ARG A 16 -6.23 -19.34 4.28
N SER A 17 -5.95 -19.52 5.58
CA SER A 17 -5.37 -18.46 6.43
C SER A 17 -3.90 -18.18 6.12
N ASP A 18 -3.21 -19.15 5.52
CA ASP A 18 -1.76 -19.11 5.28
C ASP A 18 -1.40 -18.58 3.88
N ARG A 19 -2.40 -18.16 3.09
CA ARG A 19 -2.13 -17.49 1.82
C ARG A 19 -1.54 -16.11 2.09
N ALA A 20 -0.61 -15.72 1.23
CA ALA A 20 -0.01 -14.41 1.31
C ALA A 20 -1.09 -13.32 1.15
N HIS A 21 -1.21 -12.46 2.15
CA HIS A 21 -2.23 -11.42 2.21
C HIS A 21 -1.63 -10.11 2.72
N ALA A 22 -2.16 -9.00 2.21
CA ALA A 22 -1.90 -7.67 2.75
C ALA A 22 -3.01 -7.27 3.70
N ARG A 23 -2.65 -6.55 4.78
CA ARG A 23 -3.63 -5.95 5.70
C ARG A 23 -3.83 -4.48 5.34
N LEU A 24 -5.08 -4.11 5.03
CA LEU A 24 -5.53 -2.73 4.97
C LEU A 24 -6.32 -2.43 6.23
N TYR A 25 -5.89 -1.43 6.99
CA TYR A 25 -6.53 -1.11 8.25
C TYR A 25 -7.70 -0.15 8.05
N ALA A 26 -8.84 -0.45 8.67
CA ALA A 26 -10.05 0.35 8.55
C ALA A 26 -9.86 1.82 8.97
N PHE A 27 -9.00 2.07 9.97
CA PHE A 27 -8.69 3.42 10.48
C PHE A 27 -7.91 4.27 9.47
N TRP A 28 -7.21 3.67 8.49
CA TRP A 28 -6.53 4.45 7.46
C TRP A 28 -7.50 5.37 6.73
N ARG A 29 -8.76 4.97 6.56
CA ARG A 29 -9.80 5.80 5.93
C ARG A 29 -10.05 7.14 6.63
N THR A 30 -9.73 7.26 7.92
CA THR A 30 -9.87 8.52 8.68
C THR A 30 -8.60 9.38 8.63
N LEU A 31 -7.47 8.81 8.20
CA LEU A 31 -6.22 9.55 8.07
C LEU A 31 -6.27 10.48 6.85
N PRO A 32 -5.90 11.77 6.99
CA PRO A 32 -5.85 12.70 5.85
C PRO A 32 -4.95 12.18 4.73
N ALA A 33 -3.84 11.54 5.11
CA ALA A 33 -2.86 10.93 4.22
C ALA A 33 -3.43 9.82 3.34
N TYR A 34 -4.49 9.12 3.78
CA TYR A 34 -5.14 8.09 2.97
C TYR A 34 -6.36 8.63 2.25
N ALA A 35 -7.15 9.46 2.93
CA ALA A 35 -8.41 10.00 2.42
C ALA A 35 -8.19 10.79 1.12
N THR A 36 -7.12 11.58 1.08
CA THR A 36 -6.76 12.44 -0.06
C THR A 36 -6.06 11.70 -1.21
N LEU A 37 -5.67 10.43 -1.04
CA LEU A 37 -5.06 9.63 -2.12
C LEU A 37 -5.99 9.48 -3.31
N SER A 38 -5.41 9.69 -4.51
CA SER A 38 -6.06 9.32 -5.75
C SER A 38 -6.32 7.81 -5.79
N PRO A 39 -7.33 7.35 -6.55
CA PRO A 39 -7.61 5.92 -6.69
C PRO A 39 -6.39 5.12 -7.12
N HIS A 40 -5.58 5.66 -8.05
CA HIS A 40 -4.36 5.02 -8.52
C HIS A 40 -3.30 4.87 -7.43
N ALA A 41 -3.13 5.88 -6.59
CA ALA A 41 -2.20 5.80 -5.46
C ALA A 41 -2.66 4.80 -4.40
N LYS A 42 -3.98 4.69 -4.14
CA LYS A 42 -4.55 3.66 -3.24
C LYS A 42 -4.33 2.25 -3.77
N VAL A 43 -4.54 2.03 -5.06
CA VAL A 43 -4.27 0.73 -5.72
C VAL A 43 -2.79 0.41 -5.64
N LEU A 44 -1.92 1.35 -6.01
CA LEU A 44 -0.46 1.14 -5.93
C LEU A 44 0.01 0.81 -4.51
N LEU A 45 -0.52 1.49 -3.49
CA LEU A 45 -0.22 1.16 -2.09
C LEU A 45 -0.64 -0.27 -1.73
N ALA A 46 -1.84 -0.69 -2.14
CA ALA A 46 -2.31 -2.05 -1.90
C ALA A 46 -1.41 -3.08 -2.60
N GLU A 47 -1.02 -2.85 -3.85
CA GLU A 47 -0.10 -3.71 -4.62
C GLU A 47 1.25 -3.85 -3.93
N LEU A 48 1.83 -2.74 -3.44
CA LEU A 48 3.09 -2.79 -2.69
C LEU A 48 2.96 -3.58 -1.38
N LEU A 49 1.86 -3.40 -0.65
CA LEU A 49 1.59 -4.18 0.56
C LEU A 49 1.39 -5.67 0.25
N MET A 50 0.77 -6.00 -0.89
CA MET A 50 0.59 -7.38 -1.35
C MET A 50 1.89 -8.02 -1.82
N ALA A 51 2.81 -7.23 -2.37
CA ALA A 51 4.13 -7.69 -2.81
C ALA A 51 5.10 -7.89 -1.63
N TYR A 52 5.00 -7.08 -0.58
CA TYR A 52 5.90 -7.16 0.58
C TYR A 52 5.85 -8.52 1.29
N ARG A 53 7.01 -9.13 1.53
CA ARG A 53 7.19 -10.27 2.44
C ARG A 53 8.23 -9.92 3.51
N PRO A 54 8.03 -10.29 4.78
CA PRO A 54 9.04 -10.06 5.83
C PRO A 54 10.41 -10.68 5.53
N GLU A 55 10.42 -11.81 4.81
CA GLU A 55 11.63 -12.52 4.38
C GLU A 55 12.33 -11.83 3.20
N SER A 56 11.64 -10.92 2.51
CA SER A 56 12.16 -10.15 1.37
C SER A 56 12.51 -8.72 1.78
N HIS A 57 13.48 -8.13 1.09
CA HIS A 57 13.85 -6.75 1.34
C HIS A 57 12.71 -5.80 0.97
N ASN A 58 12.39 -4.85 1.87
CA ASN A 58 11.44 -3.76 1.62
C ASN A 58 12.06 -2.73 0.65
N ALA A 59 12.27 -3.14 -0.60
CA ALA A 59 12.86 -2.35 -1.66
C ALA A 59 12.23 -2.75 -2.99
N PHE A 60 11.47 -1.82 -3.57
CA PHE A 60 10.71 -2.02 -4.81
C PHE A 60 11.29 -1.15 -5.91
N GLU A 61 11.60 -1.76 -7.04
CA GLU A 61 11.95 -1.02 -8.25
C GLU A 61 10.68 -0.42 -8.87
N LEU A 62 10.52 0.89 -8.79
CA LEU A 62 9.33 1.59 -9.28
C LEU A 62 9.72 2.69 -10.28
N SER A 63 9.87 2.30 -11.55
CA SER A 63 9.96 3.27 -12.64
C SER A 63 8.57 3.75 -13.06
N ASP A 64 8.49 4.97 -13.59
CA ASP A 64 7.22 5.54 -14.05
C ASP A 64 6.58 4.67 -15.16
N ALA A 65 7.39 4.10 -16.05
CA ALA A 65 6.94 3.22 -17.14
C ALA A 65 6.45 1.85 -16.63
N PHE A 66 7.18 1.23 -15.68
CA PHE A 66 6.75 -0.03 -15.07
C PHE A 66 5.41 0.15 -14.33
N THR A 67 5.32 1.22 -13.55
CA THR A 67 4.12 1.55 -12.77
C THR A 67 2.93 1.86 -13.68
N ALA A 68 3.16 2.57 -14.79
CA ALA A 68 2.16 2.84 -15.81
C ALA A 68 1.60 1.56 -16.45
N ALA A 69 2.48 0.65 -16.85
CA ALA A 69 2.08 -0.64 -17.41
C ALA A 69 1.31 -1.49 -16.38
N HIS A 70 1.76 -1.49 -15.12
CA HIS A 70 1.13 -2.23 -14.04
C HIS A 70 -0.27 -1.70 -13.69
N LEU A 71 -0.44 -0.38 -13.65
CA LEU A 71 -1.73 0.26 -13.33
C LEU A 71 -2.63 0.46 -14.56
N GLY A 72 -2.14 0.23 -15.77
CA GLY A 72 -2.87 0.49 -17.03
C GLY A 72 -3.13 1.97 -17.30
N VAL A 73 -2.20 2.86 -16.92
CA VAL A 73 -2.33 4.32 -17.05
C VAL A 73 -1.14 4.94 -17.80
N CYS A 74 -1.22 6.24 -18.13
CA CYS A 74 -0.08 6.92 -18.74
C CYS A 74 1.06 7.17 -17.72
N PRO A 75 2.33 7.27 -18.18
CA PRO A 75 3.49 7.49 -17.30
C PRO A 75 3.38 8.71 -16.39
N ASN A 76 2.76 9.80 -16.86
CA ASN A 76 2.55 11.00 -16.05
C ASN A 76 1.59 10.74 -14.87
N THR A 77 0.53 9.96 -15.06
CA THR A 77 -0.40 9.59 -13.99
C THR A 77 0.27 8.63 -13.01
N ALA A 78 1.02 7.65 -13.50
CA ALA A 78 1.79 6.74 -12.67
C ALA A 78 2.82 7.50 -11.80
N ARG A 79 3.55 8.44 -12.40
CA ARG A 79 4.46 9.34 -11.68
C ARG A 79 3.74 10.09 -10.56
N LYS A 80 2.59 10.72 -10.85
CA LYS A 80 1.79 11.43 -9.84
C LYS A 80 1.39 10.51 -8.68
N ALA A 81 0.92 9.30 -8.97
CA ALA A 81 0.56 8.33 -7.94
C ALA A 81 1.74 7.94 -7.02
N ILE A 82 2.93 7.75 -7.59
CA ILE A 82 4.15 7.49 -6.79
C ILE A 82 4.46 8.69 -5.89
N PHE A 83 4.49 9.91 -6.44
CA PHE A 83 4.81 11.12 -5.68
C PHE A 83 3.77 11.42 -4.60
N GLU A 84 2.48 11.16 -4.84
CA GLU A 84 1.44 11.26 -3.82
C GLU A 84 1.70 10.36 -2.62
N LEU A 85 2.15 9.12 -2.84
CA LEU A 85 2.49 8.19 -1.76
C LEU A 85 3.74 8.63 -0.98
N VAL A 86 4.73 9.20 -1.68
CA VAL A 86 5.95 9.75 -1.06
C VAL A 86 5.61 10.96 -0.20
N GLU A 87 4.90 11.93 -0.77
CA GLU A 87 4.51 13.18 -0.11
C GLU A 87 3.71 12.91 1.17
N ARG A 88 2.80 11.93 1.11
CA ARG A 88 1.93 11.54 2.23
C ARG A 88 2.58 10.57 3.21
N GLY A 89 3.83 10.19 2.99
CA GLY A 89 4.62 9.39 3.93
C GLY A 89 4.24 7.91 3.97
N TRP A 90 3.62 7.38 2.91
CA TRP A 90 3.32 5.95 2.78
C TRP A 90 4.53 5.16 2.27
N ILE A 91 5.30 5.77 1.37
CA ILE A 91 6.52 5.20 0.83
C ILE A 91 7.66 6.21 0.90
N GLU A 92 8.89 5.72 0.81
CA GLU A 92 10.09 6.53 0.79
C GLU A 92 10.95 6.20 -0.43
N ILE A 93 11.57 7.21 -1.04
CA ILE A 93 12.51 7.00 -2.13
C ILE A 93 13.88 6.71 -1.51
N GLU A 94 14.29 5.45 -1.50
CA GLU A 94 15.60 5.01 -1.02
C GLU A 94 16.70 5.37 -2.02
N ARG A 95 16.36 5.36 -3.32
CA ARG A 95 17.29 5.72 -4.39
C ARG A 95 16.56 6.39 -5.54
N ASP A 96 17.01 7.60 -5.89
CA ASP A 96 16.55 8.27 -7.10
C ASP A 96 16.99 7.52 -8.36
N GLY A 97 16.03 7.33 -9.26
CA GLY A 97 16.32 7.05 -10.66
C GLY A 97 16.58 8.33 -11.44
N GLY A 98 17.07 8.21 -12.67
CA GLY A 98 17.22 9.34 -13.58
C GLY A 98 16.98 8.91 -15.02
N THR A 99 16.54 9.85 -15.84
CA THR A 99 16.41 9.68 -17.31
C THR A 99 17.53 10.41 -18.07
N THR A 100 18.30 11.25 -17.38
CA THR A 100 19.36 12.10 -17.94
C THR A 100 20.55 12.19 -16.97
N GLY A 101 21.75 12.42 -17.50
CA GLY A 101 22.99 12.54 -16.73
C GLY A 101 23.50 11.22 -16.13
N LYS A 102 24.39 11.30 -15.12
CA LYS A 102 25.06 10.13 -14.50
C LYS A 102 24.09 9.11 -13.85
N LYS A 103 22.80 9.44 -13.71
CA LYS A 103 21.74 8.58 -13.16
C LYS A 103 20.79 8.02 -14.23
N ALA A 104 21.00 8.31 -15.52
CA ALA A 104 20.07 8.04 -16.64
C ALA A 104 19.63 6.58 -16.85
N HIS A 105 20.31 5.62 -16.24
CA HIS A 105 19.99 4.19 -16.32
C HIS A 105 19.62 3.56 -14.97
N ARG A 106 19.55 4.37 -13.90
CA ARG A 106 19.22 3.87 -12.57
C ARG A 106 17.70 3.82 -12.41
N LYS A 107 17.20 2.68 -11.99
CA LYS A 107 15.81 2.53 -11.53
C LYS A 107 15.65 3.16 -10.15
N ARG A 108 14.53 3.88 -9.98
CA ARG A 108 14.09 4.38 -8.68
C ARG A 108 13.77 3.18 -7.79
N ILE A 109 14.32 3.18 -6.58
CA ILE A 109 13.97 2.22 -5.54
C ILE A 109 13.15 2.95 -4.49
N VAL A 110 12.01 2.37 -4.12
CA VAL A 110 11.18 2.86 -3.02
C VAL A 110 10.96 1.78 -1.98
N SER A 111 10.63 2.17 -0.76
CA SER A 111 10.27 1.27 0.34
C SER A 111 8.96 1.69 0.98
N LEU A 112 8.23 0.75 1.58
CA LEU A 112 7.08 1.06 2.43
C LEU A 112 7.57 1.65 3.74
N SER A 113 7.09 2.83 4.13
CA SER A 113 7.63 3.55 5.29
C SER A 113 7.45 2.79 6.61
N CYS A 114 6.37 2.00 6.73
CA CYS A 114 6.02 1.23 7.92
C CYS A 114 6.89 -0.02 8.16
N PHE A 115 7.66 -0.47 7.17
CA PHE A 115 8.54 -1.63 7.30
C PHE A 115 10.01 -1.21 7.26
N GLN A 116 10.86 -2.00 7.91
CA GLN A 116 12.31 -1.78 7.95
C GLN A 116 12.93 -2.14 6.59
N THR A 117 13.98 -1.41 6.22
CA THR A 117 14.87 -1.73 5.09
C THR A 117 16.28 -2.00 5.63
N GLU A 118 17.22 -2.38 4.75
CA GLU A 118 18.63 -2.53 5.13
C GLU A 118 19.27 -1.21 5.56
N VAL A 119 18.80 -0.09 4.99
CA VAL A 119 19.42 1.23 5.13
C VAL A 119 18.62 2.18 6.02
N ARG A 120 17.39 1.80 6.40
CA ARG A 120 16.45 2.65 7.11
C ARG A 120 15.58 1.84 8.08
N SER A 121 15.49 2.30 9.33
CA SER A 121 14.55 1.77 10.32
C SER A 121 13.09 2.03 9.91
N ALA A 122 12.19 1.11 10.29
CA ALA A 122 10.76 1.30 10.10
C ALA A 122 10.30 2.63 10.73
N GLN A 123 9.44 3.36 10.02
CA GLN A 123 8.79 4.58 10.51
C GLN A 123 7.26 4.35 10.51
N PRO A 124 6.75 3.39 11.31
CA PRO A 124 5.32 3.19 11.44
C PRO A 124 4.69 4.49 11.97
N GLY A 125 3.67 4.98 11.28
CA GLY A 125 2.97 6.22 11.66
C GLY A 125 3.45 7.49 10.97
N ARG A 126 4.47 7.47 10.09
CA ARG A 126 4.88 8.67 9.32
C ARG A 126 3.69 9.30 8.59
N TYR A 127 2.86 8.48 7.95
CA TYR A 127 1.63 8.90 7.28
C TYR A 127 0.54 9.40 8.24
N GLU A 128 0.58 9.06 9.53
CA GLU A 128 -0.40 9.53 10.53
C GLU A 128 -0.18 11.01 10.89
N PHE A 129 1.05 11.48 10.80
CA PHE A 129 1.41 12.87 11.08
C PHE A 129 1.24 13.81 9.87
N TRP A 130 0.99 13.27 8.68
CA TRP A 130 0.80 14.09 7.49
C TRP A 130 -0.48 14.92 7.60
N LYS A 131 -0.37 16.20 7.23
CA LYS A 131 -1.47 17.16 7.22
C LYS A 131 -1.61 17.72 5.81
N GLU A 132 -2.85 17.86 5.37
CA GLU A 132 -3.13 18.44 4.07
C GLU A 132 -2.68 19.91 4.03
N PRO A 133 -1.83 20.30 3.06
CA PRO A 133 -1.38 21.68 2.93
C PRO A 133 -2.59 22.62 2.76
N GLY A 134 -2.73 23.59 3.66
CA GLY A 134 -3.79 24.61 3.57
C GLY A 134 -5.17 24.21 4.09
N VAL A 135 -5.34 23.02 4.69
CA VAL A 135 -6.61 22.61 5.31
C VAL A 135 -6.52 22.66 6.83
N THR A 136 -7.24 23.62 7.43
CA THR A 136 -7.53 23.63 8.87
C THR A 136 -8.45 22.45 9.21
N LYS A 137 -8.27 21.81 10.39
CA LYS A 137 -8.98 20.59 10.85
C LYS A 137 -10.50 20.53 10.58
N ALA A 138 -11.16 21.66 10.38
CA ALA A 138 -12.60 21.82 10.21
C ALA A 138 -13.21 21.20 8.92
N LYS A 139 -12.41 20.88 7.89
CA LYS A 139 -12.95 20.35 6.61
C LYS A 139 -12.85 18.83 6.41
N LEU A 140 -12.20 18.10 7.31
CA LEU A 140 -12.19 16.63 7.28
C LEU A 140 -13.53 16.09 7.79
N ARG A 141 -14.58 16.20 6.98
CA ARG A 141 -15.84 15.50 7.27
C ARG A 141 -15.60 14.01 6.97
N PRO A 142 -15.97 13.09 7.88
CA PRO A 142 -15.93 11.67 7.55
C PRO A 142 -16.94 11.44 6.41
N ILE A 143 -16.42 11.09 5.23
CA ILE A 143 -17.23 10.78 4.03
C ILE A 143 -18.08 9.51 4.26
N LEU A 144 -17.70 8.68 5.23
CA LEU A 144 -18.43 7.48 5.63
C LEU A 144 -19.32 7.79 6.84
N ARG A 145 -20.61 8.02 6.61
CA ARG A 145 -21.61 7.59 7.61
C ARG A 145 -21.50 6.07 7.73
N PRO A 146 -21.61 5.48 8.93
CA PRO A 146 -21.71 4.04 9.05
C PRO A 146 -22.88 3.57 8.18
N TRP A 147 -22.65 2.54 7.36
CA TRP A 147 -23.72 1.85 6.65
C TRP A 147 -24.59 1.17 7.70
N VAL A 148 -25.73 1.78 8.02
CA VAL A 148 -26.77 1.17 8.87
C VAL A 148 -27.59 0.31 7.91
N GLY A 149 -27.26 -0.97 7.81
CA GLY A 149 -28.08 -1.92 7.09
C GLY A 149 -29.43 -2.03 7.79
N GLU A 150 -30.47 -1.51 7.16
CA GLU A 150 -31.85 -1.79 7.55
C GLU A 150 -32.14 -3.24 7.17
N THR A 151 -32.25 -4.08 8.19
CA THR A 151 -32.80 -5.44 8.14
C THR A 151 -34.32 -5.41 8.06
#